data_AF-A0A7J8D7H8-F1
#
_entry.id   AF-A0A7J8D7H8-F1
#
_cell.length_a   1.000
_cell.length_b   1.000
_cell.length_c   1.000
_cell.angle_alpha   90.00
_cell.angle_beta   90.00
_cell.angle_gamma   90.00
#
_symmetry.space_group_name_H-M   'P 1'
#
loop_
_entity.id
_entity.type
_entity.pdbx_description
1 polymer ?
#
loop_
_entity_poly.entity_id
_entity_poly.type
_entity_poly.pdbx_seq_one_letter_code
_entity_poly.pdbx_strand_id
1 'polypeptide(L)'
;MRATVEHQENQPSLTPIEVIVVLGKEDLTIKISDRGGGVPLRIIDRLFSYTYSTAPTPVMDNSRNAPLAGFGYGLPISRLYAKYFQGDLNLYSLSGYGTDAIIYLKALSSESVEKLPVFNKSAFKHYQMSNEADDWCVPSKEPKNLANGKVAV
;
A
#
# COMPACT_ATOMS: atom_id res chain seq x y z
N MET A 1 2.82 9.80 -10.06
CA MET A 1 2.72 11.21 -10.54
C MET A 1 2.85 12.20 -9.38
N ARG A 2 1.88 12.30 -8.46
CA ARG A 2 1.96 13.21 -7.28
C ARG A 2 3.32 13.12 -6.56
N ALA A 3 3.71 11.91 -6.15
CA ALA A 3 4.96 11.68 -5.42
C ALA A 3 6.20 12.18 -6.18
N THR A 4 6.28 11.92 -7.49
CA THR A 4 7.38 12.39 -8.34
C THR A 4 7.44 13.91 -8.41
N VAL A 5 6.30 14.58 -8.59
CA VAL A 5 6.22 16.04 -8.68
C VAL A 5 6.60 16.69 -7.34
N GLU A 6 6.03 16.21 -6.23
CA GLU A 6 6.32 16.74 -4.90
C GLU A 6 7.78 16.48 -4.47
N HIS A 7 8.35 15.32 -4.83
CA HIS A 7 9.73 14.99 -4.48
C HIS A 7 10.78 15.72 -5.33
N GLN A 8 10.46 16.04 -6.58
CA GLN A 8 11.38 16.64 -7.55
C GLN A 8 11.00 18.08 -7.93
N GLU A 9 10.25 18.78 -7.08
CA GLU A 9 9.76 20.16 -7.33
C GLU A 9 10.90 21.13 -7.69
N ASN A 10 12.09 20.93 -7.10
CA ASN A 10 13.28 21.76 -7.32
C ASN A 10 14.22 21.24 -8.42
N GLN A 11 13.87 20.16 -9.14
CA GLN A 11 14.69 19.61 -10.21
C GLN A 11 14.28 20.19 -11.58
N PRO A 12 15.25 20.36 -12.51
CA PRO A 12 14.98 20.96 -13.82
C PRO A 12 14.11 20.05 -14.72
N SER A 13 14.05 18.76 -14.44
CA SER A 13 13.28 17.78 -15.20
C SER A 13 12.76 16.69 -14.27
N LEU A 14 11.53 16.24 -14.52
CA LEU A 14 10.93 15.13 -13.79
C LEU A 14 11.41 13.80 -14.36
N THR A 15 11.68 12.83 -13.49
CA THR A 15 11.98 11.46 -13.92
C THR A 15 10.71 10.80 -14.48
N PRO A 16 10.81 10.03 -15.57
CA PRO A 16 9.67 9.34 -16.14
C PRO A 16 9.14 8.26 -15.17
N ILE A 17 7.84 7.98 -15.27
CA ILE A 17 7.24 6.78 -14.68
C ILE A 17 7.42 5.66 -15.69
N GLU A 18 8.10 4.59 -15.26
CA GLU A 18 8.38 3.44 -16.10
C GLU A 18 7.28 2.41 -15.94
N VAL A 19 6.78 1.87 -17.05
CA VAL A 19 5.75 0.82 -17.03
C VAL A 19 6.28 -0.39 -17.78
N ILE A 20 6.24 -1.55 -17.12
CA ILE A 20 6.63 -2.83 -17.71
C ILE A 20 5.40 -3.72 -17.71
N VAL A 21 5.06 -4.25 -18.88
CA VAL A 21 3.98 -5.22 -19.06
C VAL A 21 4.59 -6.55 -19.46
N VAL A 22 4.32 -7.59 -18.69
CA VAL A 22 4.83 -8.95 -18.92
C VAL A 22 3.67 -9.91 -18.99
N LEU A 23 3.61 -10.70 -20.05
CA LEU A 23 2.67 -11.80 -20.20
C LEU A 23 3.40 -13.12 -19.97
N GLY A 24 3.10 -13.79 -18.85
CA GLY A 24 3.53 -15.16 -18.56
C GLY A 24 2.51 -16.19 -19.03
N LYS A 25 2.68 -17.44 -18.61
CA LYS A 25 1.73 -18.52 -18.88
C LYS A 25 0.43 -18.37 -18.06
N GLU A 26 0.56 -17.99 -16.80
CA GLU A 26 -0.54 -17.91 -15.84
C GLU A 26 -0.91 -16.45 -15.52
N ASP A 27 0.08 -15.55 -15.53
CA ASP A 27 -0.09 -14.18 -15.06
C ASP A 27 0.20 -13.15 -16.15
N LEU A 28 -0.66 -12.14 -16.23
CA LEU A 28 -0.38 -10.85 -16.85
C LEU A 28 0.02 -9.87 -15.75
N THR A 29 1.25 -9.39 -15.79
CA THR A 29 1.83 -8.51 -14.76
C THR A 29 2.07 -7.13 -15.33
N ILE A 30 1.59 -6.11 -14.63
CA ILE A 30 1.86 -4.70 -14.94
C ILE A 30 2.61 -4.11 -13.77
N LYS A 31 3.86 -3.69 -13.99
CA LYS A 31 4.67 -2.99 -13.01
C LYS A 31 4.76 -1.52 -13.38
N ILE A 32 4.42 -0.65 -12.43
CA ILE A 32 4.53 0.81 -12.55
C ILE A 32 5.58 1.26 -11.53
N SER A 33 6.68 1.82 -12.01
CA SER A 33 7.83 2.24 -11.22
C SER A 33 7.98 3.75 -11.27
N ASP A 34 8.09 4.39 -10.10
CA ASP A 34 8.41 5.81 -9.98
C ASP A 34 9.69 6.06 -9.19
N ARG A 35 10.22 7.29 -9.30
CA ARG A 35 11.30 7.82 -8.44
C ARG A 35 10.80 8.96 -7.55
N GLY A 36 9.64 8.75 -6.92
CA GLY A 36 8.97 9.73 -6.07
C GLY A 36 9.43 9.75 -4.61
N GLY A 37 10.64 9.27 -4.30
CA GLY A 37 11.21 9.29 -2.95
C GLY A 37 10.77 8.13 -2.04
N GLY A 38 9.78 7.35 -2.44
CA GLY A 38 9.38 6.11 -1.75
C GLY A 38 8.70 6.32 -0.40
N VAL A 39 8.46 5.21 0.29
CA VAL A 39 7.64 5.09 1.49
C VAL A 39 8.33 4.17 2.50
N PRO A 40 8.46 4.56 3.78
CA PRO A 40 9.00 3.67 4.82
C PRO A 40 8.17 2.39 4.96
N LEU A 41 8.85 1.25 5.10
CA LEU A 41 8.22 -0.07 5.19
C LEU A 41 7.09 -0.14 6.23
N ARG A 42 7.30 0.50 7.39
CA ARG A 42 6.33 0.55 8.51
C ARG A 42 4.95 1.08 8.12
N ILE A 43 4.83 1.90 7.08
CA ILE A 43 3.55 2.52 6.70
C ILE A 43 2.96 1.95 5.41
N ILE A 44 3.61 0.97 4.76
CA ILE A 44 3.13 0.37 3.50
C ILE A 44 1.75 -0.25 3.67
N ASP A 45 1.54 -1.05 4.71
CA ASP A 45 0.24 -1.69 4.96
C ASP A 45 -0.86 -0.65 5.25
N ARG A 46 -0.49 0.45 5.88
CA ARG A 46 -1.40 1.56 6.18
C ARG A 46 -1.88 2.27 4.92
N LEU A 47 -1.15 2.21 3.80
CA LEU A 47 -1.57 2.77 2.52
C LEU A 47 -2.86 2.13 1.97
N PHE A 48 -3.15 0.89 2.36
CA PHE A 48 -4.38 0.18 1.99
C PHE A 48 -5.51 0.38 3.00
N SER A 49 -5.30 1.13 4.08
CA SER A 49 -6.38 1.47 5.01
C SER A 49 -7.32 2.50 4.38
N TYR A 50 -8.61 2.22 4.40
CA TYR A 50 -9.61 3.20 3.96
C TYR A 50 -9.47 4.50 4.72
N THR A 51 -9.62 5.63 4.01
CA THR A 51 -9.48 7.01 4.51
C THR A 51 -8.06 7.45 4.86
N TYR A 52 -7.06 6.56 4.80
CA TYR A 52 -5.67 6.96 5.00
C TYR A 52 -5.16 7.79 3.80
N SER A 53 -4.74 9.02 4.07
CA SER A 53 -4.19 9.94 3.08
C SER A 53 -3.14 10.85 3.73
N THR A 54 -2.09 11.16 2.98
CA THR A 54 -1.10 12.20 3.34
C THR A 54 -1.41 13.56 2.70
N ALA A 55 -2.36 13.60 1.76
CA ALA A 55 -2.85 14.86 1.19
C ALA A 55 -3.88 15.50 2.13
N PRO A 56 -3.96 16.85 2.14
CA PRO A 56 -5.05 17.54 2.84
C PRO A 56 -6.41 17.07 2.33
N THR A 57 -7.41 17.12 3.21
CA THR A 57 -8.78 16.78 2.83
C THR A 57 -9.23 17.73 1.73
N PRO A 58 -9.66 17.20 0.58
CA PRO A 58 -10.00 18.02 -0.56
C PRO A 58 -11.25 18.83 -0.26
N VAL A 59 -11.18 20.14 -0.47
CA VAL A 59 -12.36 21.00 -0.40
C VAL A 59 -13.15 20.78 -1.69
N MET A 60 -14.41 20.38 -1.59
CA MET A 60 -15.33 20.29 -2.72
C MET A 60 -15.74 21.71 -3.13
N ASP A 61 -14.83 22.45 -3.74
CA ASP A 61 -15.19 23.64 -4.51
C ASP A 61 -15.65 23.20 -5.91
N ASN A 62 -16.65 23.86 -6.48
CA ASN A 62 -17.23 23.59 -7.80
C ASN A 62 -16.24 23.82 -8.98
N SER A 63 -14.95 23.96 -8.68
CA SER A 63 -13.88 24.00 -9.65
C SER A 63 -13.77 22.65 -10.37
N ARG A 64 -13.64 22.67 -11.71
CA ARG A 64 -13.54 21.48 -12.56
C ARG A 64 -12.28 20.61 -12.33
N ASN A 65 -11.46 20.95 -11.34
CA ASN A 65 -10.21 20.27 -11.06
C ASN A 65 -10.41 19.32 -9.87
N ALA A 66 -10.67 18.05 -10.17
CA ALA A 66 -10.71 17.02 -9.16
C ALA A 66 -9.31 16.86 -8.51
N PRO A 67 -9.21 16.89 -7.18
CA PRO A 67 -7.94 16.77 -6.49
C PRO A 67 -7.34 15.36 -6.70
N LEU A 68 -6.05 15.31 -7.02
CA LEU A 68 -5.34 14.07 -7.37
C LEU A 68 -5.22 13.10 -6.18
N ALA A 69 -5.28 13.60 -4.95
CA ALA A 69 -5.23 12.83 -3.71
C ALA A 69 -6.09 13.52 -2.64
N GLY A 70 -6.40 12.79 -1.55
CA GLY A 70 -7.06 13.38 -0.39
C GLY A 70 -8.14 12.51 0.26
N PHE A 71 -8.87 11.71 -0.52
CA PHE A 71 -9.93 10.84 0.01
C PHE A 71 -9.42 9.54 0.64
N GLY A 72 -8.26 9.02 0.20
CA GLY A 72 -7.69 7.79 0.76
C GLY A 72 -8.41 6.48 0.35
N TYR A 73 -9.10 6.47 -0.80
CA TYR A 73 -9.79 5.27 -1.31
C TYR A 73 -9.12 4.63 -2.52
N GLY A 74 -8.20 5.34 -3.21
CA GLY A 74 -7.62 4.87 -4.48
C GLY A 74 -6.97 3.49 -4.37
N LEU A 75 -5.95 3.36 -3.52
CA LEU A 75 -5.22 2.10 -3.33
C LEU A 75 -6.10 0.92 -2.88
N PRO A 76 -6.91 1.02 -1.81
CA PRO A 76 -7.74 -0.10 -1.40
C PRO A 76 -8.75 -0.52 -2.47
N ILE A 77 -9.40 0.43 -3.16
CA ILE A 77 -10.37 0.12 -4.21
C ILE A 77 -9.68 -0.49 -5.45
N SER A 78 -8.53 0.04 -5.87
CA SER A 78 -7.75 -0.55 -6.97
C SER A 78 -7.33 -1.99 -6.65
N ARG A 79 -6.97 -2.28 -5.40
CA ARG A 79 -6.66 -3.65 -4.97
C ARG A 79 -7.89 -4.57 -5.00
N LEU A 80 -9.08 -4.07 -4.67
CA LEU A 80 -10.32 -4.83 -4.83
C LEU A 80 -10.58 -5.19 -6.29
N TYR A 81 -10.40 -4.26 -7.22
CA TYR A 81 -10.55 -4.53 -8.65
C TYR A 81 -9.59 -5.62 -9.13
N ALA A 82 -8.32 -5.56 -8.72
CA ALA A 82 -7.35 -6.60 -9.07
C ALA A 82 -7.74 -7.97 -8.47
N LYS A 83 -8.13 -8.00 -7.19
CA LYS A 83 -8.53 -9.24 -6.50
C LYS A 83 -9.85 -9.84 -6.99
N TYR A 84 -10.70 -9.05 -7.62
CA TYR A 84 -12.03 -9.50 -8.06
C TYR A 84 -11.96 -10.71 -8.98
N PHE A 85 -10.99 -10.75 -9.90
CA PHE A 85 -10.73 -11.88 -10.80
C PHE A 85 -9.44 -12.63 -10.45
N GLN A 86 -9.25 -12.95 -9.17
CA GLN A 86 -8.09 -13.71 -8.64
C GLN A 86 -6.70 -13.08 -8.88
N GLY A 87 -6.64 -11.80 -9.21
CA GLY A 87 -5.41 -11.02 -9.26
C GLY A 87 -5.00 -10.47 -7.90
N ASP A 88 -4.04 -9.55 -7.89
CA ASP A 88 -3.69 -8.74 -6.72
C ASP A 88 -3.00 -7.44 -7.13
N LEU A 89 -2.92 -6.48 -6.21
CA LEU A 89 -2.13 -5.26 -6.32
C LEU A 89 -1.23 -5.15 -5.09
N ASN A 90 0.08 -5.15 -5.32
CA ASN A 90 1.10 -5.03 -4.28
C ASN A 90 1.97 -3.78 -4.49
N LEU A 91 2.47 -3.21 -3.39
CA LEU A 91 3.38 -2.08 -3.39
C LEU A 91 4.70 -2.48 -2.74
N TYR A 92 5.80 -2.19 -3.41
CA TYR A 92 7.15 -2.35 -2.91
C TYR A 92 7.85 -1.01 -3.01
N SER A 93 8.35 -0.49 -1.91
CA SER A 93 8.95 0.85 -1.88
C SER A 93 10.35 0.82 -1.29
N LEU A 94 11.23 1.59 -1.91
CA LEU A 94 12.57 1.87 -1.42
C LEU A 94 12.58 3.31 -0.91
N SER A 95 12.48 3.46 0.41
CA SER A 95 12.47 4.78 1.05
C SER A 95 13.75 5.56 0.73
N GLY A 96 13.59 6.77 0.22
CA GLY A 96 14.66 7.61 -0.30
C GLY A 96 14.88 7.48 -1.82
N TYR A 97 14.20 6.56 -2.51
CA TYR A 97 14.35 6.34 -3.95
C TYR A 97 13.02 6.41 -4.70
N GLY A 98 12.12 5.45 -4.48
CA GLY A 98 10.95 5.27 -5.35
C GLY A 98 10.05 4.12 -4.93
N THR A 99 8.98 3.92 -5.70
CA THR A 99 7.98 2.87 -5.44
C THR A 99 7.62 2.11 -6.70
N ASP A 100 7.52 0.79 -6.56
CA ASP A 100 6.99 -0.14 -7.55
C ASP A 100 5.59 -0.58 -7.13
N ALA A 101 4.60 -0.29 -7.97
CA ALA A 101 3.25 -0.83 -7.87
C ALA A 101 3.09 -1.96 -8.90
N ILE A 102 2.76 -3.16 -8.43
CA ILE A 102 2.63 -4.34 -9.28
C ILE A 102 1.19 -4.83 -9.25
N ILE A 103 0.58 -4.93 -10.42
CA ILE A 103 -0.74 -5.50 -10.65
C ILE A 103 -0.54 -6.88 -11.28
N TYR A 104 -1.14 -7.89 -10.67
CA TYR A 104 -1.21 -9.26 -11.18
C TYR A 104 -2.64 -9.53 -11.64
N LEU A 105 -2.78 -10.05 -12.85
CA LEU A 105 -4.05 -10.49 -13.43
C LEU A 105 -3.86 -11.90 -13.98
N LYS A 106 -4.94 -12.68 -14.03
CA LYS A 106 -4.92 -13.98 -14.70
C LYS A 106 -4.80 -13.80 -16.21
N ALA A 107 -3.85 -14.51 -16.81
CA ALA A 107 -3.63 -14.50 -18.25
C ALA A 107 -4.76 -15.24 -19.00
N LEU A 108 -5.36 -16.25 -18.35
CA LEU A 108 -6.40 -17.09 -18.91
C LEU A 108 -7.78 -16.70 -18.34
N SER A 109 -8.75 -16.46 -19.22
CA SER A 109 -10.13 -16.12 -18.80
C SER A 109 -10.81 -17.24 -18.01
N SER A 110 -10.44 -18.50 -18.25
CA SER A 110 -10.94 -19.66 -17.50
C SER A 110 -10.54 -19.64 -16.02
N GLU A 111 -9.46 -18.95 -15.68
CA GLU A 111 -8.96 -18.81 -14.31
C GLU A 111 -9.41 -17.50 -13.66
N SER A 112 -9.91 -16.55 -14.45
CA SER A 112 -10.46 -15.25 -14.01
C SER A 112 -11.86 -15.41 -13.40
N VAL A 113 -11.93 -16.07 -12.24
CA VAL A 113 -13.19 -16.34 -11.51
C VAL A 113 -13.44 -15.27 -10.45
N GLU A 114 -14.70 -14.87 -10.27
CA GLU A 114 -15.09 -13.87 -9.28
C GLU A 114 -14.75 -14.30 -7.84
N LYS A 115 -14.13 -13.38 -7.08
CA LYS A 115 -13.84 -13.55 -5.65
C LYS A 115 -14.88 -12.81 -4.81
N LEU A 116 -15.97 -13.49 -4.49
CA LEU A 116 -17.11 -12.91 -3.76
C LEU A 116 -17.03 -13.16 -2.25
N PRO A 117 -17.40 -12.17 -1.41
CA PRO A 117 -17.55 -12.38 0.02
C PRO A 117 -18.77 -13.27 0.31
N VAL A 118 -18.60 -14.26 1.20
CA VAL A 118 -19.68 -15.17 1.61
C VAL A 118 -19.92 -15.01 3.11
N PHE A 119 -21.15 -14.65 3.48
CA PHE A 119 -21.54 -14.58 4.87
C PHE A 119 -21.72 -15.99 5.44
N ASN A 120 -20.91 -16.34 6.44
CA ASN A 120 -20.93 -17.63 7.12
C ASN A 120 -20.40 -17.48 8.56
N LYS A 121 -20.31 -18.58 9.32
CA LYS A 121 -19.78 -18.57 10.69
C LYS A 121 -18.35 -18.01 10.78
N SER A 122 -17.52 -18.21 9.75
CA SER A 122 -16.16 -17.65 9.70
C SER A 122 -16.17 -16.12 9.56
N ALA A 123 -17.01 -15.60 8.65
CA ALA A 123 -17.19 -14.16 8.48
C ALA A 123 -17.75 -13.51 9.76
N PHE A 124 -18.74 -14.16 10.40
CA PHE A 124 -19.32 -13.67 11.66
C PHE A 124 -18.29 -13.59 12.79
N LYS A 125 -17.43 -14.61 12.94
CA LYS A 125 -16.34 -14.60 13.94
C LYS A 125 -15.42 -13.39 13.79
N HIS A 126 -15.13 -12.95 12.57
CA HIS A 126 -14.28 -11.79 12.31
C HIS A 126 -14.81 -10.50 12.99
N TYR A 127 -16.14 -10.36 13.12
CA TYR A 127 -16.77 -9.22 13.78
C TYR A 127 -16.93 -9.39 15.30
N GLN A 128 -16.74 -10.60 15.82
CA GLN A 128 -16.84 -10.89 17.25
C GLN A 128 -15.49 -11.00 17.96
N MET A 129 -14.37 -10.91 17.22
CA MET A 129 -13.03 -10.97 17.80
C MET A 129 -12.87 -9.88 18.86
N SER A 130 -12.56 -10.29 20.09
CA SER A 130 -12.14 -9.38 21.17
C SER A 130 -10.65 -9.08 21.06
N ASN A 131 -10.19 -8.04 21.75
CA ASN A 131 -8.75 -7.76 21.84
C ASN A 131 -8.04 -8.94 22.52
N GLU A 132 -7.12 -9.57 21.80
CA GLU A 132 -6.24 -10.63 22.29
C GLU A 132 -4.88 -10.03 22.68
N ALA A 133 -4.11 -10.75 23.49
CA ALA A 133 -2.73 -10.37 23.76
C ALA A 133 -1.89 -10.54 22.49
N ASP A 134 -0.89 -9.68 22.29
CA ASP A 134 -0.01 -9.77 21.12
C ASP A 134 0.73 -11.12 21.09
N ASP A 135 0.79 -11.74 19.91
CA ASP A 135 1.47 -13.02 19.69
C ASP A 135 2.99 -12.94 19.93
N TRP A 136 3.55 -11.73 19.89
CA TRP A 136 4.99 -11.48 19.96
C TRP A 136 5.33 -10.41 21.00
N CYS A 137 6.58 -10.42 21.48
CA CYS A 137 7.04 -9.46 22.47
C CYS A 137 6.99 -8.02 21.93
N VAL A 138 6.21 -7.17 22.61
CA VAL A 138 6.25 -5.73 22.40
C VAL A 138 7.29 -5.12 23.35
N PRO A 139 8.36 -4.48 22.83
CA PRO A 139 9.38 -3.89 23.68
C PRO A 139 8.82 -2.73 24.51
N SER A 140 9.42 -2.50 25.69
CA SER A 140 9.11 -1.32 26.50
C SER A 140 9.41 -0.03 25.71
N LYS A 141 8.54 0.97 25.87
CA LYS A 141 8.79 2.32 25.34
C LYS A 141 10.04 2.96 25.96
N GLU A 142 10.39 2.53 27.17
CA GLU A 142 11.57 2.96 27.91
C GLU A 142 12.47 1.72 28.13
N PRO A 143 13.33 1.36 27.15
CA PRO A 143 14.23 0.24 27.29
C PRO A 143 15.31 0.56 28.34
N LYS A 144 15.66 -0.44 29.17
CA LYS A 144 16.66 -0.28 30.22
C LYS A 144 18.02 0.06 29.62
N ASN A 145 18.61 1.16 30.07
CA ASN A 145 19.96 1.53 29.68
C ASN A 145 20.98 0.63 30.38
N LEU A 146 21.67 -0.21 29.60
CA LEU A 146 22.67 -1.15 30.10
C LEU A 146 24.07 -0.53 30.31
N ALA A 147 24.29 0.72 29.88
CA ALA A 147 25.59 1.36 29.97
C ALA A 147 26.06 1.68 31.41
N ASN A 148 25.12 1.79 32.37
CA ASN A 148 25.43 2.19 33.76
C ASN A 148 25.38 1.00 34.76
N GLY A 149 25.30 -0.24 34.28
CA GLY A 149 25.31 -1.43 35.13
C GLY A 149 26.72 -1.75 35.60
N LYS A 150 27.02 -1.55 36.88
CA LYS A 150 28.25 -2.04 37.53
C LYS A 150 28.44 -3.52 37.20
N VAL A 151 29.64 -3.86 36.71
CA VAL A 151 30.17 -5.23 36.71
C VAL A 151 30.13 -5.72 38.15
N ALA A 152 29.17 -6.59 38.47
CA ALA A 152 29.23 -7.40 39.68
C ALA A 152 30.24 -8.52 39.36
N VAL A 153 31.45 -8.36 39.91
CA VAL A 153 32.44 -9.42 40.06
C VAL A 153 31.90 -10.46 41.04
#